data_AF-A0A968KFH0-F1
#
_entry.id   AF-A0A968KFH0-F1
#
_cell.length_a   1.000
_cell.length_b   1.000
_cell.length_c   1.000
_cell.angle_alpha   90.00
_cell.angle_beta   90.00
_cell.angle_gamma   90.00
#
_symmetry.space_group_name_H-M   'P 1'
#
loop_
_entity.id
_entity.type
_entity.pdbx_description
1 polymer ?
#
loop_
_entity_poly.entity_id
_entity_poly.type
_entity_poly.pdbx_seq_one_letter_code
_entity_poly.pdbx_strand_id
1 'polypeptide(L)'
;HILPEINGLFDAVEEGADVAIGSRFSRNSVLLNYAFTKILANRGFHVVANLLLRIQFRDVTNNLKLMKRDVMDRLHLESNDFAANAETGLQPILLGYNVREVPISWINRSVDMGFSSFNLMKTGPNYFRVLFRLLRRKWSGRPAVLQPSGK
;
A
#
# COMPACT_ATOMS: atom_id res chain seq x y z
N HIS A 1 13.40 8.03 21.52
CA HIS A 1 14.07 7.42 20.34
C HIS A 1 12.99 6.95 19.37
N ILE A 2 12.98 7.49 18.16
CA ILE A 2 12.14 7.00 17.05
C ILE A 2 12.81 5.74 16.49
N LEU A 3 12.01 4.73 16.08
CA LEU A 3 12.55 3.49 15.51
C LEU A 3 13.32 3.80 14.21
N PRO A 4 14.47 3.15 13.92
CA PRO A 4 15.26 3.42 12.72
C PRO A 4 14.46 3.34 11.41
N GLU A 5 13.48 2.45 11.37
CA GLU A 5 12.58 2.26 10.21
C GLU A 5 11.66 3.45 9.97
N ILE A 6 11.29 4.18 11.02
CA ILE A 6 10.50 5.41 10.92
C ILE A 6 11.38 6.55 10.39
N ASN A 7 12.64 6.64 10.82
CA ASN A 7 13.57 7.64 10.28
C ASN A 7 13.69 7.49 8.77
N GLY A 8 13.84 6.27 8.25
CA GLY A 8 13.91 6.05 6.81
C GLY A 8 12.67 6.53 6.02
N LEU A 9 11.47 6.54 6.64
CA LEU A 9 10.29 7.13 6.02
C LEU A 9 10.37 8.66 5.96
N PHE A 10 10.87 9.30 7.03
CA PHE A 10 11.10 10.74 7.05
C PHE A 10 12.18 11.15 6.05
N ASP A 11 13.31 10.45 6.04
CA ASP A 11 14.42 10.69 5.10
C ASP A 11 13.93 10.64 3.65
N ALA A 12 13.11 9.64 3.30
CA ALA A 12 12.55 9.53 1.94
C ALA A 12 11.69 10.74 1.55
N VAL A 13 10.92 11.31 2.49
CA VAL A 13 10.09 12.50 2.26
C VAL A 13 10.94 13.76 2.20
N GLU A 14 11.96 13.89 3.07
CA GLU A 14 12.93 14.99 3.03
C GLU A 14 13.73 15.01 1.73
N GLU A 15 14.04 13.84 1.17
CA GLU A 15 14.67 13.67 -0.16
C GLU A 15 13.70 13.91 -1.34
N GLY A 16 12.48 14.38 -1.07
CA GLY A 16 11.53 14.82 -2.08
C GLY A 16 10.48 13.79 -2.50
N ALA A 17 10.33 12.65 -1.80
CA ALA A 17 9.14 11.81 -1.99
C ALA A 17 7.89 12.51 -1.45
N ASP A 18 6.77 12.33 -2.14
CA ASP A 18 5.45 12.78 -1.66
C ASP A 18 4.81 11.73 -0.75
N VAL A 19 5.17 10.46 -0.97
CA VAL A 19 4.76 9.31 -0.17
C VAL A 19 5.93 8.36 0.04
N ALA A 20 6.16 7.97 1.29
CA ALA A 20 7.04 6.87 1.65
C ALA A 20 6.20 5.68 2.14
N ILE A 21 6.34 4.51 1.52
CA ILE A 21 5.65 3.27 1.88
C ILE A 21 6.66 2.29 2.45
N GLY A 22 6.42 1.79 3.66
CA GLY A 22 7.20 0.70 4.22
C GLY A 22 7.08 -0.56 3.35
N SER A 23 8.20 -1.17 2.98
CA SER A 23 8.23 -2.35 2.13
C SER A 23 8.86 -3.52 2.86
N ARG A 24 8.07 -4.56 3.14
CA ARG A 24 8.50 -5.80 3.80
C ARG A 24 9.25 -6.73 2.87
N PHE A 25 9.12 -6.47 1.57
CA PHE A 25 9.64 -7.32 0.51
C PHE A 25 10.91 -6.73 -0.12
N SER A 26 11.66 -5.93 0.63
CA SER A 26 12.96 -5.38 0.25
C SER A 26 14.11 -6.28 0.72
N ARG A 27 15.30 -6.11 0.13
CA ARG A 27 16.49 -6.93 0.43
C ARG A 27 16.96 -6.79 1.88
N ASN A 28 16.66 -5.66 2.53
CA ASN A 28 17.08 -5.35 3.89
C ASN A 28 15.97 -5.57 4.93
N SER A 29 14.87 -6.21 4.54
CA SER A 29 13.71 -6.45 5.40
C SER A 29 13.75 -7.85 6.01
N VAL A 30 13.45 -7.96 7.29
CA VAL A 30 13.29 -9.26 7.97
C VAL A 30 11.80 -9.54 8.17
N LEU A 31 11.33 -10.72 7.75
CA LEU A 31 9.97 -11.21 7.99
C LEU A 31 10.02 -12.33 9.05
N LEU A 32 9.74 -12.01 10.31
CA LEU A 32 9.71 -13.00 11.40
C LEU A 32 8.29 -13.55 11.61
N ASN A 33 8.15 -14.88 11.59
CA ASN A 33 6.91 -15.62 11.86
C ASN A 33 5.71 -15.23 10.96
N TYR A 34 5.98 -14.85 9.71
CA TYR A 34 4.94 -14.46 8.75
C TYR A 34 4.40 -15.68 8.00
N ALA A 35 3.06 -15.86 8.00
CA ALA A 35 2.42 -17.01 7.37
C ALA A 35 2.72 -17.07 5.85
N PHE A 36 3.22 -18.21 5.37
CA PHE A 36 3.63 -18.39 3.96
C PHE A 36 2.50 -18.08 2.97
N THR A 37 1.27 -18.46 3.27
CA THR A 37 0.09 -18.18 2.44
C THR A 37 -0.16 -16.68 2.26
N LYS A 38 0.09 -15.87 3.31
CA LYS A 38 0.02 -14.41 3.23
C LYS A 38 1.15 -13.84 2.36
N ILE A 39 2.34 -14.44 2.37
CA ILE A 39 3.46 -14.00 1.50
C ILE A 39 3.04 -14.19 0.05
N LEU A 40 2.59 -15.40 -0.29
CA LEU A 40 2.22 -15.74 -1.66
C LEU A 40 1.06 -14.86 -2.16
N ALA A 41 0.03 -14.65 -1.34
CA ALA A 41 -1.10 -13.79 -1.70
C ALA A 41 -0.68 -12.33 -1.92
N ASN A 42 0.14 -11.76 -1.04
CA ASN A 42 0.64 -10.40 -1.21
C ASN A 42 1.53 -10.31 -2.47
N ARG A 43 2.50 -11.19 -2.63
CA ARG A 43 3.37 -11.20 -3.81
C ARG A 43 2.57 -11.35 -5.11
N GLY A 44 1.60 -12.26 -5.14
CA GLY A 44 0.70 -12.46 -6.27
C GLY A 44 -0.08 -11.20 -6.62
N PHE A 45 -0.68 -10.54 -5.62
CA PHE A 45 -1.38 -9.27 -5.84
C PHE A 45 -0.45 -8.20 -6.46
N HIS A 46 0.76 -8.03 -5.94
CA HIS A 46 1.71 -7.04 -6.45
C HIS A 46 2.19 -7.34 -7.87
N VAL A 47 2.42 -8.62 -8.21
CA VAL A 47 2.76 -9.03 -9.58
C VAL A 47 1.64 -8.64 -10.55
N VAL A 48 0.38 -8.95 -10.20
CA VAL A 48 -0.78 -8.62 -11.02
C VAL A 48 -0.96 -7.10 -11.12
N ALA A 49 -0.84 -6.37 -10.01
CA ALA A 49 -0.98 -4.91 -9.99
C ALA A 49 0.10 -4.22 -10.83
N ASN A 50 1.37 -4.62 -10.70
CA ASN A 50 2.48 -4.09 -11.50
C ASN A 50 2.26 -4.32 -12.99
N LEU A 51 1.82 -5.53 -13.38
CA LEU A 51 1.55 -5.86 -14.78
C LEU A 51 0.38 -5.04 -15.35
N LEU A 52 -0.76 -5.00 -14.65
CA LEU A 52 -1.97 -4.34 -15.16
C LEU A 52 -1.87 -2.81 -15.15
N LEU A 53 -1.32 -2.24 -14.09
CA LEU A 53 -1.20 -0.79 -13.96
C LEU A 53 0.09 -0.24 -14.57
N ARG A 54 1.02 -1.09 -15.01
CA ARG A 54 2.36 -0.73 -15.52
C ARG A 54 3.13 0.11 -14.49
N ILE A 55 3.18 -0.38 -13.26
CA ILE A 55 3.91 0.23 -12.13
C ILE A 55 4.96 -0.75 -11.62
N GLN A 56 5.92 -0.29 -10.81
CA GLN A 56 7.00 -1.13 -10.29
C GLN A 56 7.17 -0.93 -8.78
N PHE A 57 6.34 -1.63 -8.01
CA PHE A 57 6.39 -1.58 -6.54
C PHE A 57 6.30 -2.98 -5.93
N ARG A 58 6.91 -3.14 -4.75
CA ARG A 58 7.02 -4.44 -4.07
C ARG A 58 5.93 -4.65 -3.01
N ASP A 59 5.47 -3.60 -2.35
CA ASP A 59 4.59 -3.69 -1.18
C ASP A 59 3.65 -2.48 -1.01
N VAL A 60 2.95 -2.06 -2.06
CA VAL A 60 2.00 -0.92 -2.02
C VAL A 60 0.85 -1.11 -1.03
N THR A 61 0.56 -2.37 -0.64
CA THR A 61 -0.51 -2.70 0.31
C THR A 61 -0.09 -2.68 1.77
N ASN A 62 1.19 -2.41 2.09
CA ASN A 62 1.62 -2.21 3.46
C ASN A 62 0.98 -0.94 4.05
N ASN A 63 0.63 -0.95 5.33
CA ASN A 63 -0.06 0.16 5.99
C ASN A 63 0.86 1.15 6.68
N LEU A 64 2.14 0.83 6.85
CA LEU A 64 3.06 1.85 7.33
C LEU A 64 3.41 2.78 6.16
N LYS A 65 2.82 3.97 6.17
CA LYS A 65 3.02 5.00 5.15
C LYS A 65 3.19 6.35 5.80
N LEU A 66 4.09 7.14 5.24
CA LEU A 66 4.20 8.57 5.51
C LEU A 66 3.80 9.31 4.23
N MET A 67 2.88 10.27 4.34
CA MET A 67 2.33 11.00 3.21
C MET A 67 2.30 12.48 3.53
N LYS A 68 2.63 13.33 2.55
CA LYS A 68 2.36 14.76 2.64
C LYS A 68 0.84 14.99 2.69
N ARG A 69 0.44 16.10 3.31
CA ARG A 69 -0.97 16.46 3.52
C ARG A 69 -1.74 16.59 2.20
N ASP A 70 -1.14 17.25 1.22
CA ASP A 70 -1.69 17.47 -0.12
C ASP A 70 -1.99 16.16 -0.87
N VAL A 71 -1.18 15.12 -0.68
CA VAL A 71 -1.48 13.77 -1.20
C VAL A 71 -2.76 13.24 -0.58
N MET A 72 -2.88 13.32 0.76
CA MET A 72 -4.07 12.82 1.45
C MET A 72 -5.35 13.54 1.04
N ASP A 73 -5.28 14.86 0.87
CA ASP A 73 -6.43 15.67 0.43
C ASP A 73 -6.91 15.31 -0.98
N ARG A 74 -6.07 14.62 -1.76
CA ARG A 74 -6.39 14.16 -3.13
C ARG A 74 -6.84 12.71 -3.20
N LEU A 75 -6.68 11.94 -2.13
CA LEU A 75 -7.16 10.56 -2.11
C LEU A 75 -8.68 10.51 -1.98
N HIS A 76 -9.28 9.53 -2.63
CA HIS A 76 -10.72 9.25 -2.51
C HIS A 76 -10.94 7.78 -2.24
N LEU A 77 -11.08 7.44 -0.96
CA LEU A 77 -11.28 6.08 -0.51
C LEU A 77 -12.74 5.69 -0.68
N GLU A 78 -12.98 4.58 -1.36
CA GLU A 78 -14.31 4.04 -1.63
C GLU A 78 -14.54 2.71 -0.90
N SER A 79 -13.45 2.09 -0.42
CA SER A 79 -13.51 0.83 0.32
C SER A 79 -13.75 1.11 1.80
N ASN A 80 -14.78 0.49 2.36
CA ASN A 80 -15.11 0.57 3.79
C ASN A 80 -14.50 -0.58 4.61
N ASP A 81 -13.47 -1.23 4.08
CA ASP A 81 -12.79 -2.38 4.69
C ASP A 81 -11.27 -2.28 4.48
N PHE A 82 -10.56 -3.37 4.79
CA PHE A 82 -9.11 -3.45 4.60
C PHE A 82 -8.63 -3.19 3.16
N ALA A 83 -9.48 -3.22 2.13
CA ALA A 83 -9.09 -2.88 0.76
C ALA A 83 -8.78 -1.39 0.57
N ALA A 84 -9.17 -0.52 1.52
CA ALA A 84 -8.70 0.88 1.59
C ALA A 84 -7.16 0.99 1.63
N ASN A 85 -6.47 -0.05 2.12
CA ASN A 85 -5.00 -0.11 2.12
C ASN A 85 -4.43 -0.20 0.70
N ALA A 86 -5.11 -0.90 -0.20
CA ALA A 86 -4.75 -0.93 -1.62
C ALA A 86 -5.04 0.41 -2.29
N GLU A 87 -6.14 1.08 -1.92
CA GLU A 87 -6.46 2.43 -2.42
C GLU A 87 -5.39 3.43 -2.01
N THR A 88 -5.05 3.53 -0.73
CA THR A 88 -4.01 4.44 -0.24
C THR A 88 -2.62 4.14 -0.83
N GLY A 89 -2.38 2.93 -1.33
CA GLY A 89 -1.10 2.57 -1.97
C GLY A 89 -1.08 2.88 -3.46
N LEU A 90 -2.15 2.53 -4.17
CA LEU A 90 -2.22 2.63 -5.63
C LEU A 90 -2.63 4.04 -6.09
N GLN A 91 -3.51 4.72 -5.37
CA GLN A 91 -4.03 6.02 -5.77
C GLN A 91 -2.93 7.09 -5.89
N PRO A 92 -1.98 7.25 -4.95
CA PRO A 92 -0.90 8.22 -5.11
C PRO A 92 -0.08 7.99 -6.39
N ILE A 93 0.23 6.72 -6.69
CA ILE A 93 0.97 6.34 -7.91
C ILE A 93 0.17 6.71 -9.16
N LEU A 94 -1.13 6.44 -9.17
CA LEU A 94 -2.02 6.74 -10.29
C LEU A 94 -2.30 8.23 -10.48
N LEU A 95 -2.14 9.03 -9.41
CA LEU A 95 -2.18 10.49 -9.44
C LEU A 95 -0.85 11.12 -9.89
N GLY A 96 0.20 10.32 -10.06
CA GLY A 96 1.51 10.79 -10.52
C GLY A 96 2.42 11.33 -9.42
N TYR A 97 2.13 11.06 -8.15
CA TYR A 97 2.99 11.44 -7.04
C TYR A 97 4.30 10.66 -7.02
N ASN A 98 5.34 11.27 -6.46
CA ASN A 98 6.62 10.60 -6.21
C ASN A 98 6.51 9.67 -5.01
N VAL A 99 6.29 8.38 -5.26
CA VAL A 99 6.16 7.34 -4.23
C VAL A 99 7.45 6.55 -4.11
N ARG A 100 8.00 6.44 -2.90
CA ARG A 100 9.19 5.62 -2.61
C ARG A 100 8.90 4.50 -1.62
N GLU A 101 9.56 3.36 -1.82
CA GLU A 101 9.53 2.24 -0.88
C GLU A 101 10.72 2.30 0.08
N VAL A 102 10.45 2.22 1.37
CA VAL A 102 11.47 2.20 2.43
C VAL A 102 11.51 0.80 3.04
N PRO A 103 12.67 0.12 3.08
CA PRO A 103 12.78 -1.19 3.68
C PRO A 103 12.30 -1.17 5.14
N ILE A 104 11.38 -2.09 5.47
CA ILE A 104 10.93 -2.28 6.85
C ILE A 104 10.89 -3.76 7.22
N SER A 105 11.21 -4.08 8.47
CA SER A 105 11.07 -5.41 9.03
C SER A 105 9.67 -5.61 9.61
N TRP A 106 9.17 -6.84 9.52
CA TRP A 106 7.89 -7.22 10.10
C TRP A 106 8.11 -8.32 11.12
N ILE A 107 7.67 -8.04 12.35
CA ILE A 107 7.65 -9.02 13.43
C ILE A 107 6.19 -9.37 13.66
N ASN A 108 5.83 -10.64 13.45
CA ASN A 108 4.47 -11.07 13.72
C ASN A 108 4.15 -10.94 15.22
N ARG A 109 2.89 -10.65 15.53
CA ARG A 109 2.43 -10.57 16.93
C ARG A 109 2.68 -11.91 17.61
N SER A 110 3.13 -11.84 18.86
CA SER A 110 3.20 -13.01 19.73
C SER A 110 1.77 -13.48 20.07
N VAL A 111 1.63 -14.76 20.44
CA VAL A 111 0.32 -15.43 20.57
C VAL A 111 -0.55 -14.80 21.68
N ASP A 112 0.11 -14.21 22.68
CA ASP A 112 -0.43 -13.44 23.80
C ASP A 112 -0.97 -12.05 23.41
N MET A 113 -0.56 -11.51 22.25
CA MET A 113 -0.98 -10.18 21.76
C MET A 113 -2.27 -10.21 20.92
N GLY A 114 -2.96 -11.36 20.88
CA GLY A 114 -4.23 -11.58 20.19
C GLY A 114 -4.10 -11.88 18.70
N PHE A 115 -5.17 -12.44 18.11
CA PHE A 115 -5.21 -12.81 16.71
C PHE A 115 -5.60 -11.63 15.80
N SER A 116 -5.01 -11.58 14.61
CA SER A 116 -5.39 -10.59 13.60
C SER A 116 -6.81 -10.86 13.09
N SER A 117 -7.66 -9.83 13.09
CA SER A 117 -8.99 -9.87 12.46
C SER A 117 -8.93 -9.95 10.93
N PHE A 118 -7.73 -9.85 10.34
CA PHE A 118 -7.53 -9.93 8.90
C PHE A 118 -7.73 -11.36 8.39
N ASN A 119 -8.86 -11.59 7.71
CA ASN A 119 -9.18 -12.84 7.04
C ASN A 119 -8.94 -12.71 5.53
N LEU A 120 -7.90 -13.36 5.04
CA LEU A 120 -7.48 -13.28 3.64
C LEU A 120 -8.58 -13.71 2.65
N MET A 121 -9.37 -14.73 3.00
CA MET A 121 -10.43 -15.24 2.13
C MET A 121 -11.60 -14.27 2.01
N LYS A 122 -11.93 -13.56 3.09
CA LYS A 122 -13.01 -12.56 3.09
C LYS A 122 -12.59 -11.25 2.42
N THR A 123 -11.35 -10.83 2.63
CA THR A 123 -10.87 -9.50 2.22
C THR A 123 -10.16 -9.51 0.85
N GLY A 124 -9.53 -10.61 0.46
CA GLY A 124 -8.77 -10.73 -0.79
C GLY A 124 -9.55 -10.31 -2.04
N PRO A 125 -10.81 -10.76 -2.24
CA PRO A 125 -11.62 -10.32 -3.38
C PRO A 125 -11.82 -8.81 -3.46
N ASN A 126 -11.88 -8.11 -2.33
CA ASN A 126 -12.07 -6.66 -2.29
C ASN A 126 -10.81 -5.91 -2.77
N TYR A 127 -9.61 -6.44 -2.50
CA TYR A 127 -8.36 -5.91 -3.06
C TYR A 127 -8.34 -5.99 -4.59
N PHE A 128 -8.76 -7.13 -5.14
CA PHE A 128 -8.88 -7.28 -6.59
C PHE A 128 -9.96 -6.37 -7.17
N ARG A 129 -11.10 -6.19 -6.48
CA ARG A 129 -12.14 -5.23 -6.89
C ARG A 129 -11.59 -3.81 -6.99
N VAL A 130 -10.80 -3.36 -6.01
CA VAL A 130 -10.10 -2.07 -6.05
C VAL A 130 -9.18 -2.00 -7.28
N LEU A 131 -8.33 -3.01 -7.49
CA LEU A 131 -7.40 -3.04 -8.62
C LEU A 131 -8.13 -2.94 -9.97
N PHE A 132 -9.16 -3.76 -10.21
CA PHE A 132 -9.91 -3.75 -11.45
C PHE A 132 -10.70 -2.45 -11.66
N ARG A 133 -11.25 -1.87 -10.58
CA ARG A 133 -11.91 -0.56 -10.66
C ARG A 133 -10.94 0.54 -11.08
N LEU A 134 -9.76 0.60 -10.46
CA LEU A 134 -8.72 1.57 -10.80
C LEU A 134 -8.21 1.37 -12.23
N LEU A 135 -8.02 0.11 -12.64
CA LEU A 135 -7.63 -0.24 -14.01
C LEU A 135 -8.66 0.23 -15.04
N ARG A 136 -9.95 -0.07 -14.81
CA ARG A 136 -11.05 0.33 -15.70
C ARG A 136 -11.11 1.85 -15.86
N ARG A 137 -10.90 2.61 -14.77
CA ARG A 137 -10.87 4.09 -14.84
C ARG A 137 -9.68 4.58 -15.67
N LYS A 138 -8.49 4.06 -15.39
CA LYS A 138 -7.26 4.37 -16.14
C LYS A 138 -7.44 4.11 -17.65
N TRP A 139 -8.06 3.00 -18.04
CA TRP A 139 -8.26 2.65 -19.46
C TRP A 139 -9.41 3.40 -20.14
N SER A 140 -10.43 3.82 -19.40
CA SER A 140 -11.56 4.58 -19.96
C SER A 140 -11.26 6.07 -20.14
N GLY A 141 -10.02 6.51 -19.93
CA GLY A 141 -9.64 7.92 -19.96
C GLY A 141 -10.24 8.75 -18.82
N ARG A 142 -10.89 8.11 -17.84
CA ARG A 142 -11.43 8.77 -16.66
C ARG A 142 -10.32 8.98 -15.63
N PRO A 143 -10.42 10.00 -14.76
CA PRO A 143 -9.54 10.12 -13.61
C PRO A 143 -9.53 8.80 -12.81
N ALA A 144 -8.34 8.24 -12.60
CA ALA A 144 -8.20 6.98 -11.86
C ALA A 144 -8.73 7.12 -10.42
N VAL A 145 -8.52 8.30 -9.85
CA VAL A 145 -9.02 8.73 -8.54
C VAL A 145 -10.06 9.81 -8.77
N LEU A 146 -11.22 9.67 -8.14
CA LEU A 146 -12.24 10.71 -8.16
C LEU A 146 -11.74 11.87 -7.31
N GLN A 147 -11.95 13.10 -7.76
CA GLN A 147 -11.69 14.23 -6.86
C GLN A 147 -12.70 14.18 -5.71
N PRO A 148 -12.27 14.38 -4.45
CA PRO A 148 -13.21 14.53 -3.37
C PRO A 148 -14.16 15.67 -3.70
N SER A 149 -15.46 15.43 -3.58
CA SER A 149 -16.46 16.49 -3.73
C SER A 149 -16.08 17.60 -2.76
N GLY A 150 -15.80 18.80 -3.29
CA GLY A 150 -15.38 19.95 -2.48
C GLY A 150 -16.31 20.12 -1.28
N LYS A 151 -15.70 20.33 -0.10
CA LYS A 151 -16.38 20.93 1.04
C LYS A 151 -16.26 22.45 0.92
#